data_AF-A0A382HTH5-F1
#
_entry.id   AF-A0A382HTH5-F1
#
_cell.length_a   1.000
_cell.length_b   1.000
_cell.length_c   1.000
_cell.angle_alpha   90.00
_cell.angle_beta   90.00
_cell.angle_gamma   90.00
#
_symmetry.space_group_name_H-M   'P 1'
#
loop_
_entity.id
_entity.type
_entity.pdbx_description
1 polymer ?
#
loop_
_entity_poly.entity_id
_entity_poly.type
_entity_poly.pdbx_seq_one_letter_code
_entity_poly.pdbx_strand_id
1 'polypeptide(L)'
;PHLMEAREQIVAKGLLGNVAHAEVCCYYHMRNRSNPADSQPPANLDYDMWSGPAPRRPYSELCHPRTWRAFTEYSNGIVGDMCVHMLDTVRWMLDLGWPSSIVSQGGILVDKQAKANTTDTQTACFDFDDLQVVWQHRAWGHAPDPDYPWAAFLYGDKGTLKLSVNSYDFIPRGGGAKPVHRDVNMELEEYPEDKTEKALERHVAPAVRVHMIDFLNAVAKRSRPVADIEQGHISTVSCILANLSQRLGGRALRWDAKTHSVIDDPEANKLLNRPYRAPWIHPTPETV
;
A
#
# COMPACT_ATOMS: atom_id res chain seq x y z
N PRO A 1 15.60 -5.69 -6.01
CA PRO A 1 16.61 -6.78 -6.00
C PRO A 1 16.98 -7.26 -4.58
N HIS A 2 17.35 -6.35 -3.68
CA HIS A 2 17.70 -6.69 -2.29
C HIS A 2 16.56 -7.38 -1.53
N LEU A 3 15.29 -7.00 -1.75
CA LEU A 3 14.14 -7.69 -1.16
C LEU A 3 13.96 -9.12 -1.70
N MET A 4 14.35 -9.39 -2.96
CA MET A 4 14.38 -10.77 -3.49
C MET A 4 15.47 -11.58 -2.79
N GLU A 5 16.65 -11.00 -2.59
CA GLU A 5 17.72 -11.62 -1.81
C GLU A 5 17.26 -11.90 -0.37
N ALA A 6 16.58 -10.96 0.29
CA ALA A 6 16.05 -11.17 1.65
C ALA A 6 15.07 -12.36 1.70
N ARG A 7 14.17 -12.45 0.72
CA ARG A 7 13.23 -13.57 0.60
C ARG A 7 13.97 -14.89 0.44
N GLU A 8 14.94 -14.97 -0.47
CA GLU A 8 15.67 -16.20 -0.77
C GLU A 8 16.66 -16.61 0.33
N GLN A 9 17.39 -15.66 0.90
CA GLN A 9 18.50 -15.91 1.81
C GLN A 9 18.06 -15.98 3.28
N ILE A 10 16.96 -15.32 3.64
CA ILE A 10 16.49 -15.26 5.04
C ILE A 10 15.20 -16.06 5.19
N VAL A 11 14.16 -15.70 4.43
CA VAL A 11 12.82 -16.28 4.61
C VAL A 11 12.78 -17.74 4.13
N ALA A 12 13.16 -18.00 2.87
CA ALA A 12 13.13 -19.34 2.28
C ALA A 12 14.10 -20.33 2.96
N LYS A 13 15.17 -19.82 3.59
CA LYS A 13 16.10 -20.64 4.40
C LYS A 13 15.60 -20.90 5.84
N GLY A 14 14.43 -20.38 6.21
CA GLY A 14 13.84 -20.58 7.53
C GLY A 14 14.59 -19.92 8.68
N LEU A 15 15.38 -18.87 8.40
CA LEU A 15 16.21 -18.22 9.42
C LEU A 15 15.39 -17.44 10.46
N LEU A 16 14.16 -17.07 10.11
CA LEU A 16 13.20 -16.43 11.03
C LEU A 16 12.52 -17.46 11.96
N GLY A 17 12.48 -18.73 11.59
CA GLY A 17 11.65 -19.73 12.27
C GLY A 17 10.16 -19.42 12.11
N ASN A 18 9.38 -19.51 13.18
CA ASN A 18 7.93 -19.27 13.12
C ASN A 18 7.63 -17.77 13.17
N VAL A 19 6.96 -17.25 12.13
CA VAL A 19 6.51 -15.86 12.05
C VAL A 19 5.02 -15.80 12.33
N ALA A 20 4.63 -15.21 13.46
CA ALA A 20 3.22 -15.04 13.86
C ALA A 20 2.78 -13.56 13.89
N HIS A 21 3.72 -12.64 13.72
CA HIS A 21 3.44 -11.21 13.70
C HIS A 21 4.32 -10.48 12.68
N ALA A 22 3.70 -9.57 11.95
CA ALA A 22 4.38 -8.61 11.11
C ALA A 22 3.83 -7.21 11.33
N GLU A 23 4.70 -6.22 11.26
CA GLU A 23 4.31 -4.81 11.28
C GLU A 23 4.62 -4.18 9.93
N VAL A 24 3.71 -3.37 9.42
CA VAL A 24 3.90 -2.54 8.23
C VAL A 24 3.59 -1.10 8.60
N CYS A 25 4.41 -0.15 8.18
CA CYS A 25 4.25 1.22 8.67
C CYS A 25 4.57 2.28 7.63
N CYS A 26 4.00 3.47 7.80
CA CYS A 26 4.44 4.70 7.15
C CYS A 26 4.32 5.89 8.11
N TYR A 27 5.46 6.53 8.38
CA TYR A 27 5.58 7.69 9.26
C TYR A 27 6.03 8.95 8.51
N TYR A 28 5.96 8.94 7.18
CA TYR A 28 6.19 10.15 6.39
C TYR A 28 5.08 11.18 6.62
N HIS A 29 5.46 12.46 6.60
CA HIS A 29 4.54 13.59 6.73
C HIS A 29 3.72 13.82 5.44
N MET A 30 2.91 12.84 5.05
CA MET A 30 2.22 12.82 3.75
C MET A 30 0.92 13.62 3.72
N ARG A 31 0.49 14.19 4.85
CA ARG A 31 -0.74 14.98 4.90
C ARG A 31 -0.51 16.38 4.38
N ASN A 32 -1.31 16.78 3.40
CA ASN A 32 -1.37 18.16 2.98
C ASN A 32 -2.14 18.99 4.03
N ARG A 33 -1.51 20.06 4.53
CA ARG A 33 -2.06 20.95 5.57
C ARG A 33 -2.55 22.30 5.03
N SER A 34 -2.50 22.53 3.72
CA SER A 34 -2.92 23.79 3.12
C SER A 34 -4.44 23.87 2.97
N ASN A 35 -4.93 25.11 2.93
CA ASN A 35 -6.35 25.45 2.82
C ASN A 35 -6.57 26.54 1.76
N PRO A 36 -6.21 26.30 0.49
CA PRO A 36 -6.48 27.27 -0.56
C PRO A 36 -8.00 27.43 -0.74
N ALA A 37 -8.40 28.67 -1.02
CA ALA A 37 -9.77 28.99 -1.39
C ALA A 37 -10.17 28.21 -2.65
N ASP A 38 -11.47 27.99 -2.80
CA ASP A 38 -12.00 27.44 -4.04
C ASP A 38 -11.76 28.42 -5.20
N SER A 39 -11.48 27.88 -6.36
CA SER A 39 -11.22 28.64 -7.58
C SER A 39 -11.85 27.95 -8.78
N GLN A 40 -11.81 28.63 -9.94
CA GLN A 40 -12.20 27.99 -11.19
C GLN A 40 -11.09 27.04 -11.65
N PRO A 41 -11.45 25.89 -12.25
CA PRO A 41 -10.47 25.06 -12.95
C PRO A 41 -9.73 25.86 -14.02
N PRO A 42 -8.45 25.54 -14.30
CA PRO A 42 -7.73 26.09 -15.44
C PRO A 42 -8.51 25.87 -16.75
N ALA A 43 -8.45 26.84 -17.66
CA ALA A 43 -9.20 26.77 -18.92
C ALA A 43 -8.84 25.55 -19.80
N ASN A 44 -7.66 24.97 -19.60
CA ASN A 44 -7.17 23.78 -20.29
C ASN A 44 -7.46 22.47 -19.53
N LEU A 45 -8.26 22.49 -18.46
CA LEU A 45 -8.67 21.32 -17.69
C LEU A 45 -10.18 21.15 -17.78
N ASP A 46 -10.63 20.11 -18.48
CA ASP A 46 -12.00 19.62 -18.35
C ASP A 46 -12.15 18.91 -17.00
N TYR A 47 -12.47 19.70 -15.97
CA TYR A 47 -12.56 19.20 -14.60
C TYR A 47 -13.75 18.27 -14.39
N ASP A 48 -14.80 18.41 -15.20
CA ASP A 48 -15.96 17.52 -15.12
C ASP A 48 -15.60 16.13 -15.64
N MET A 49 -14.96 16.06 -16.81
CA MET A 49 -14.46 14.81 -17.36
C MET A 49 -13.36 14.20 -16.48
N TRP A 50 -12.43 15.02 -15.99
CA TRP A 50 -11.36 14.55 -15.09
C TRP A 50 -11.92 13.95 -13.79
N SER A 51 -12.94 14.57 -13.20
CA SER A 51 -13.59 14.02 -12.00
C SER A 51 -14.37 12.73 -12.30
N GLY A 52 -14.78 12.52 -13.55
CA GLY A 52 -15.45 11.30 -14.01
C GLY A 52 -16.65 10.91 -13.12
N PRO A 53 -16.84 9.62 -12.79
CA PRO A 53 -17.97 9.17 -11.98
C PRO A 53 -17.91 9.62 -10.51
N ALA A 54 -16.77 10.08 -10.01
CA ALA A 54 -16.61 10.40 -8.60
C ALA A 54 -17.45 11.63 -8.19
N PRO A 55 -17.84 11.73 -6.90
CA PRO A 55 -18.43 12.94 -6.37
C PRO A 55 -17.54 14.15 -6.66
N ARG A 56 -18.11 15.17 -7.30
CA ARG A 56 -17.35 16.35 -7.74
C ARG A 56 -17.14 17.31 -6.57
N ARG A 57 -15.88 17.55 -6.22
CA ARG A 57 -15.48 18.56 -5.23
C ARG A 57 -15.38 19.94 -5.89
N PRO A 58 -15.65 21.05 -5.18
CA PRO A 58 -15.24 22.38 -5.64
C PRO A 58 -13.76 22.41 -6.00
N TYR A 59 -13.42 23.02 -7.12
CA TYR A 59 -12.04 23.04 -7.58
C TYR A 59 -11.18 23.92 -6.67
N SER A 60 -9.99 23.42 -6.37
CA SER A 60 -8.85 24.17 -5.85
C SER A 60 -7.59 23.47 -6.35
N GLU A 61 -6.43 24.10 -6.23
CA GLU A 61 -5.14 23.51 -6.62
C GLU A 61 -4.81 22.18 -5.91
N LEU A 62 -5.52 21.82 -4.84
CA LEU A 62 -5.40 20.51 -4.21
C LEU A 62 -6.06 19.39 -5.01
N CYS A 63 -6.98 19.67 -5.92
CA CYS A 63 -7.69 18.63 -6.68
C CYS A 63 -6.84 18.12 -7.86
N HIS A 64 -5.94 18.91 -8.43
CA HIS A 64 -5.13 18.51 -9.58
C HIS A 64 -3.84 19.34 -9.60
N PRO A 65 -2.66 18.78 -9.98
CA PRO A 65 -2.46 17.48 -10.61
C PRO A 65 -2.13 16.31 -9.67
N ARG A 66 -1.56 16.55 -8.50
CA ARG A 66 -0.99 15.48 -7.65
C ARG A 66 -1.74 15.25 -6.34
N THR A 67 -2.35 16.30 -5.80
CA THR A 67 -2.87 16.34 -4.43
C THR A 67 -4.29 15.80 -4.30
N TRP A 68 -4.92 15.34 -5.40
CA TRP A 68 -6.19 14.60 -5.37
C TRP A 68 -6.17 13.43 -4.39
N ARG A 69 -4.98 12.86 -4.14
CA ARG A 69 -4.72 11.81 -3.15
C ARG A 69 -5.12 12.19 -1.73
N ALA A 70 -5.23 13.49 -1.42
CA ALA A 70 -5.69 14.00 -0.13
C ALA A 70 -7.21 13.92 0.08
N PHE A 71 -7.97 13.47 -0.93
CA PHE A 71 -9.43 13.42 -0.92
C PHE A 71 -9.97 12.00 -1.17
N THR A 72 -10.80 11.52 -0.25
CA THR A 72 -11.45 10.19 -0.29
C THR A 72 -12.35 10.00 -1.52
N GLU A 73 -12.86 11.09 -2.10
CA GLU A 73 -13.61 11.07 -3.36
C GLU A 73 -12.76 10.54 -4.52
N TYR A 74 -11.46 10.84 -4.51
CA TYR A 74 -10.52 10.54 -5.60
C TYR A 74 -9.45 9.52 -5.21
N SER A 75 -9.35 9.13 -3.94
CA SER A 75 -8.29 8.27 -3.44
C SER A 75 -8.73 7.31 -2.33
N ASN A 76 -7.81 6.44 -1.93
CA ASN A 76 -7.90 5.56 -0.76
C ASN A 76 -6.94 6.00 0.38
N GLY A 77 -6.49 7.25 0.37
CA GLY A 77 -5.61 7.83 1.38
C GLY A 77 -4.27 7.10 1.55
N ILE A 78 -3.60 7.33 2.68
CA ILE A 78 -2.26 6.78 2.97
C ILE A 78 -2.30 5.24 3.04
N VAL A 79 -3.43 4.63 3.40
CA VAL A 79 -3.58 3.17 3.34
C VAL A 79 -3.48 2.67 1.90
N GLY A 80 -4.25 3.24 0.98
CA GLY A 80 -4.20 2.84 -0.43
C GLY A 80 -2.91 3.26 -1.16
N ASP A 81 -2.18 4.26 -0.63
CA ASP A 81 -0.94 4.77 -1.24
C ASP A 81 0.30 4.09 -0.68
N MET A 82 0.34 3.73 0.62
CA MET A 82 1.55 3.28 1.31
C MET A 82 1.43 1.93 2.00
N CYS A 83 0.26 1.60 2.57
CA CYS A 83 0.05 0.28 3.19
C CYS A 83 0.09 -0.81 2.14
N VAL A 84 -0.50 -0.56 0.96
CA VAL A 84 -0.60 -1.55 -0.11
C VAL A 84 0.77 -2.13 -0.47
N HIS A 85 1.82 -1.31 -0.56
CA HIS A 85 3.16 -1.76 -0.91
C HIS A 85 3.79 -2.65 0.16
N MET A 86 3.70 -2.26 1.43
CA MET A 86 4.34 -2.99 2.52
C MET A 86 3.54 -4.25 2.87
N LEU A 87 2.21 -4.18 2.81
CA LEU A 87 1.35 -5.36 2.96
C LEU A 87 1.62 -6.37 1.85
N ASP A 88 1.70 -5.92 0.59
CA ASP A 88 2.05 -6.79 -0.54
C ASP A 88 3.44 -7.40 -0.37
N THR A 89 4.41 -6.64 0.13
CA THR A 89 5.75 -7.14 0.46
C THR A 89 5.69 -8.26 1.50
N VAL A 90 4.93 -8.09 2.59
CA VAL A 90 4.77 -9.14 3.62
C VAL A 90 4.08 -10.38 3.01
N ARG A 91 3.00 -10.18 2.24
CA ARG A 91 2.29 -11.26 1.57
C ARG A 91 3.19 -12.04 0.63
N TRP A 92 4.00 -11.35 -0.16
CA TRP A 92 4.94 -11.97 -1.10
C TRP A 92 6.09 -12.69 -0.40
N MET A 93 6.62 -12.13 0.70
CA MET A 93 7.69 -12.76 1.48
C MET A 93 7.25 -14.09 2.07
N LEU A 94 6.00 -14.16 2.56
CA LEU A 94 5.46 -15.30 3.31
C LEU A 94 4.46 -16.15 2.50
N ASP A 95 4.35 -15.91 1.19
CA ASP A 95 3.43 -16.62 0.28
C ASP A 95 1.96 -16.61 0.73
N LEU A 96 1.48 -15.45 1.18
CA LEU A 96 0.13 -15.28 1.73
C LEU A 96 -0.91 -14.96 0.65
N GLY A 97 -2.08 -15.58 0.79
CA GLY A 97 -3.29 -15.27 0.01
C GLY A 97 -4.08 -14.09 0.57
N TRP A 98 -5.39 -14.26 0.68
CA TRP A 98 -6.31 -13.29 1.29
C TRP A 98 -6.23 -13.31 2.82
N PRO A 99 -6.34 -12.15 3.49
CA PRO A 99 -6.64 -12.15 4.92
C PRO A 99 -8.08 -12.65 5.15
N SER A 100 -8.29 -13.39 6.24
CA SER A 100 -9.60 -13.90 6.66
C SER A 100 -10.47 -12.81 7.28
N SER A 101 -9.86 -11.83 7.95
CA SER A 101 -10.54 -10.64 8.45
C SER A 101 -9.66 -9.39 8.48
N ILE A 102 -10.31 -8.22 8.41
CA ILE A 102 -9.65 -6.92 8.52
C ILE A 102 -10.37 -6.07 9.55
N VAL A 103 -9.63 -5.45 10.47
CA VAL A 103 -10.14 -4.42 11.38
C VAL A 103 -9.27 -3.18 11.34
N SER A 104 -9.85 -1.99 11.34
CA SER A 104 -9.08 -0.75 11.31
C SER A 104 -9.76 0.39 12.06
N GLN A 105 -8.96 1.20 12.74
CA GLN A 105 -9.41 2.40 13.44
C GLN A 105 -8.47 3.56 13.13
N GLY A 106 -8.98 4.78 13.23
CA GLY A 106 -8.22 5.98 12.89
C GLY A 106 -9.12 7.13 12.46
N GLY A 107 -8.52 8.17 11.92
CA GLY A 107 -9.22 9.35 11.46
C GLY A 107 -8.27 10.52 11.21
N ILE A 108 -8.83 11.73 11.31
CA ILE A 108 -8.08 12.97 11.35
C ILE A 108 -8.01 13.40 12.81
N LEU A 109 -6.89 13.08 13.46
CA LEU A 109 -6.72 13.25 14.90
C LEU A 109 -5.90 14.50 15.25
N VAL A 110 -5.01 14.94 14.35
CA VAL A 110 -4.10 16.08 14.57
C VAL A 110 -4.44 17.25 13.65
N ASP A 111 -4.39 17.03 12.34
CA ASP A 111 -4.48 18.10 11.35
C ASP A 111 -5.94 18.35 10.93
N LYS A 112 -6.79 18.66 11.93
CA LYS A 112 -8.25 18.82 11.80
C LYS A 112 -8.71 20.03 11.00
N GLN A 113 -7.84 21.03 10.85
CA GLN A 113 -8.15 22.27 10.13
C GLN A 113 -7.82 22.19 8.64
N ALA A 114 -7.16 21.12 8.18
CA ALA A 114 -6.80 20.96 6.78
C ALA A 114 -8.01 20.53 5.94
N LYS A 115 -8.07 21.02 4.68
CA LYS A 115 -9.13 20.68 3.72
C LYS A 115 -9.10 19.20 3.33
N ALA A 116 -7.93 18.55 3.41
CA ALA A 116 -7.73 17.13 3.18
C ALA A 116 -8.66 16.29 4.08
N ASN A 117 -9.36 15.32 3.50
CA ASN A 117 -10.34 14.48 4.23
C ASN A 117 -9.91 13.01 4.35
N THR A 118 -8.73 12.63 3.89
CA THR A 118 -8.11 11.34 4.19
C THR A 118 -7.57 11.30 5.62
N THR A 119 -7.33 10.12 6.18
CA THR A 119 -6.82 9.96 7.55
C THR A 119 -5.41 10.54 7.70
N ASP A 120 -5.11 11.05 8.89
CA ASP A 120 -3.74 11.43 9.30
C ASP A 120 -3.12 10.41 10.28
N THR A 121 -3.97 9.55 10.84
CA THR A 121 -3.63 8.51 11.81
C THR A 121 -4.53 7.31 11.56
N GLN A 122 -3.96 6.14 11.35
CA GLN A 122 -4.74 4.90 11.25
C GLN A 122 -3.91 3.69 11.63
N THR A 123 -4.58 2.73 12.26
CA THR A 123 -4.07 1.39 12.54
C THR A 123 -5.02 0.38 11.92
N ALA A 124 -4.48 -0.66 11.27
CA ALA A 124 -5.26 -1.77 10.75
C ALA A 124 -4.59 -3.09 11.13
N CYS A 125 -5.38 -4.12 11.39
CA CYS A 125 -4.91 -5.49 11.52
C CYS A 125 -5.51 -6.32 10.38
N PHE A 126 -4.65 -7.01 9.64
CA PHE A 126 -4.99 -7.99 8.62
C PHE A 126 -4.70 -9.37 9.21
N ASP A 127 -5.75 -10.16 9.38
CA ASP A 127 -5.67 -11.49 9.96
C ASP A 127 -5.45 -12.54 8.86
N PHE A 128 -4.37 -13.31 8.95
CA PHE A 128 -4.04 -14.45 8.09
C PHE A 128 -4.01 -15.75 8.93
N ASP A 129 -4.92 -15.84 9.90
CA ASP A 129 -5.11 -16.95 10.82
C ASP A 129 -3.95 -17.08 11.84
N ASP A 130 -2.90 -17.82 11.52
CA ASP A 130 -1.74 -18.01 12.40
C ASP A 130 -0.76 -16.81 12.37
N LEU A 131 -1.05 -15.79 11.57
CA LEU A 131 -0.24 -14.60 11.37
C LEU A 131 -1.10 -13.34 11.36
N GLN A 132 -0.71 -12.35 12.15
CA GLN A 132 -1.28 -11.00 12.09
C GLN A 132 -0.31 -10.02 11.44
N VAL A 133 -0.79 -9.27 10.45
CA VAL A 133 -0.06 -8.14 9.86
C VAL A 133 -0.71 -6.84 10.35
N VAL A 134 0.03 -6.02 11.09
CA VAL A 134 -0.47 -4.76 11.65
C VAL A 134 0.09 -3.57 10.88
N TRP A 135 -0.81 -2.80 10.28
CA TRP A 135 -0.49 -1.51 9.68
C TRP A 135 -0.59 -0.37 10.68
N GLN A 136 0.37 0.55 10.63
CA GLN A 136 0.27 1.84 11.31
C GLN A 136 0.75 2.98 10.40
N HIS A 137 -0.02 4.06 10.32
CA HIS A 137 0.51 5.33 9.85
C HIS A 137 0.20 6.49 10.76
N ARG A 138 1.13 7.44 10.76
CA ARG A 138 1.00 8.77 11.35
C ARG A 138 1.63 9.77 10.39
N ALA A 139 0.87 10.76 9.93
CA ALA A 139 1.41 11.85 9.12
C ALA A 139 2.11 12.95 9.98
N TRP A 140 2.40 12.63 11.23
CA TRP A 140 2.91 13.53 12.27
C TRP A 140 3.78 12.76 13.27
N GLY A 141 4.61 13.50 14.00
CA GLY A 141 5.64 12.93 14.88
C GLY A 141 6.79 12.27 14.11
N HIS A 142 7.80 11.82 14.84
CA HIS A 142 8.93 11.08 14.26
C HIS A 142 8.62 9.58 14.16
N ALA A 143 9.25 8.90 13.21
CA ALA A 143 9.25 7.44 13.16
C ALA A 143 9.89 6.88 14.45
N PRO A 144 9.34 5.81 15.04
CA PRO A 144 10.00 5.13 16.17
C PRO A 144 11.40 4.63 15.81
N ASP A 145 11.56 4.16 14.57
CA ASP A 145 12.83 3.80 13.97
C ASP A 145 13.13 4.76 12.80
N PRO A 146 14.09 5.69 12.95
CA PRO A 146 14.42 6.66 11.91
C PRO A 146 14.97 6.06 10.63
N ASP A 147 15.57 4.85 10.69
CA ASP A 147 16.12 4.18 9.50
C ASP A 147 15.04 3.46 8.70
N TYR A 148 13.88 3.19 9.33
CA TYR A 148 12.72 2.50 8.74
C TYR A 148 11.41 3.29 8.90
N PRO A 149 11.32 4.52 8.36
CA PRO A 149 10.11 5.33 8.46
C PRO A 149 8.96 4.82 7.59
N TRP A 150 9.25 4.01 6.56
CA TRP A 150 8.28 3.27 5.76
C TRP A 150 8.84 1.88 5.48
N ALA A 151 8.24 0.86 6.07
CA ALA A 151 8.86 -0.45 6.18
C ALA A 151 7.87 -1.58 6.46
N ALA A 152 8.38 -2.80 6.31
CA ALA A 152 7.80 -4.03 6.84
C ALA A 152 8.78 -4.69 7.83
N PHE A 153 8.25 -5.26 8.90
CA PHE A 153 9.01 -5.99 9.91
C PHE A 153 8.37 -7.36 10.09
N LEU A 154 9.16 -8.43 9.93
CA LEU A 154 8.72 -9.80 10.20
C LEU A 154 9.35 -10.27 11.51
N TYR A 155 8.51 -10.65 12.47
CA TYR A 155 8.95 -11.11 13.78
C TYR A 155 8.85 -12.64 13.86
N GLY A 156 10.01 -13.27 13.75
CA GLY A 156 10.17 -14.70 13.92
C GLY A 156 10.69 -15.09 15.31
N ASP A 157 10.42 -16.32 15.75
CA ASP A 157 10.96 -16.85 17.01
C ASP A 157 12.50 -16.97 17.03
N LYS A 158 13.14 -17.01 15.85
CA LYS A 158 14.60 -17.08 15.66
C LYS A 158 15.24 -15.79 15.14
N GLY A 159 14.47 -14.73 14.92
CA GLY A 159 15.04 -13.45 14.48
C GLY A 159 14.00 -12.46 13.98
N THR A 160 14.47 -11.27 13.63
CA THR A 160 13.65 -10.21 13.05
C THR A 160 14.21 -9.83 11.69
N LEU A 161 13.34 -9.68 10.69
CA LEU A 161 13.71 -9.17 9.37
C LEU A 161 13.02 -7.81 9.17
N LYS A 162 13.83 -6.76 8.99
CA LYS A 162 13.38 -5.41 8.66
C LYS A 162 13.58 -5.19 7.17
N LEU A 163 12.56 -4.64 6.50
CA LEU A 163 12.50 -4.49 5.05
C LEU A 163 12.08 -3.06 4.72
N SER A 164 12.84 -2.39 3.85
CA SER A 164 12.46 -1.11 3.27
C SER A 164 12.78 -1.08 1.78
N VAL A 165 12.34 -0.02 1.10
CA VAL A 165 12.71 0.21 -0.30
C VAL A 165 14.19 0.53 -0.49
N ASN A 166 14.91 0.89 0.59
CA ASN A 166 16.33 1.24 0.54
C ASN A 166 17.26 0.13 1.02
N SER A 167 16.81 -0.76 1.90
CA SER A 167 17.66 -1.79 2.51
C SER A 167 16.84 -2.92 3.16
N TYR A 168 17.53 -3.99 3.56
CA TYR A 168 17.00 -4.95 4.53
C TYR A 168 18.04 -5.30 5.60
N ASP A 169 17.53 -5.60 6.80
CA ASP A 169 18.33 -6.03 7.95
C ASP A 169 17.75 -7.28 8.58
N PHE A 170 18.56 -8.33 8.69
CA PHE A 170 18.24 -9.52 9.46
C PHE A 170 18.98 -9.51 10.79
N ILE A 171 18.22 -9.61 11.87
CA ILE A 171 18.69 -9.61 13.25
C ILE A 171 18.40 -11.00 13.85
N PRO A 172 19.37 -11.92 13.87
CA PRO A 172 19.17 -13.26 14.41
C PRO A 172 19.00 -13.24 15.93
N ARG A 173 18.24 -14.21 16.43
CA ARG A 173 18.09 -14.51 17.86
C ARG A 173 18.71 -15.87 18.16
N GLY A 174 19.62 -15.90 19.13
CA GLY A 174 20.42 -17.09 19.45
C GLY A 174 21.67 -17.23 18.57
N GLY A 175 22.67 -17.96 19.04
CA GLY A 175 24.03 -17.97 18.45
C GLY A 175 24.20 -18.73 17.12
N GLY A 176 23.11 -19.07 16.42
CA GLY A 176 23.15 -19.94 15.23
C GLY A 176 23.31 -19.23 13.89
N ALA A 177 22.95 -17.95 13.78
CA ALA A 177 23.01 -17.17 12.54
C ALA A 177 23.71 -15.82 12.77
N LYS A 178 24.22 -15.23 11.68
CA LYS A 178 24.89 -13.91 11.71
C LYS A 178 23.93 -12.81 11.24
N PRO A 179 24.01 -11.60 11.81
CA PRO A 179 23.29 -10.45 11.28
C PRO A 179 23.65 -10.19 9.82
N VAL A 180 22.68 -9.72 9.03
CA VAL A 180 22.86 -9.35 7.62
C VAL A 180 22.28 -7.97 7.42
N HIS A 181 23.02 -7.12 6.70
CA HIS A 181 22.56 -5.84 6.20
C HIS A 181 22.84 -5.76 4.71
N ARG A 182 21.87 -5.26 3.94
CA ARG A 182 22.00 -5.02 2.50
C ARG A 182 21.28 -3.75 2.11
N ASP A 183 22.02 -2.82 1.53
CA ASP A 183 21.46 -1.70 0.79
C ASP A 183 20.94 -2.15 -0.58
N VAL A 184 20.03 -1.34 -1.13
CA VAL A 184 19.63 -1.42 -2.52
C VAL A 184 20.85 -1.16 -3.41
N ASN A 185 21.12 -2.09 -4.35
CA ASN A 185 22.07 -1.80 -5.41
C ASN A 185 21.41 -0.88 -6.43
N MET A 186 21.88 0.36 -6.52
CA MET A 186 21.31 1.38 -7.39
C MET A 186 21.62 1.16 -8.89
N GLU A 187 22.64 0.34 -9.20
CA GLU A 187 23.06 0.01 -10.57
C GLU A 187 23.45 1.25 -11.41
N LEU A 188 24.00 2.30 -10.77
CA LEU A 188 24.28 3.59 -11.43
C LEU A 188 25.48 3.57 -12.37
N GLU A 189 26.37 2.57 -12.29
CA GLU A 189 27.47 2.44 -13.25
C GLU A 189 27.04 1.67 -14.49
N GLU A 190 26.13 0.72 -14.33
CA GLU A 190 25.49 -0.01 -15.43
C GLU A 190 24.49 0.88 -16.19
N TYR A 191 23.78 1.76 -15.47
CA TYR A 191 22.76 2.67 -16.00
C TYR A 191 23.06 4.13 -15.60
N PRO A 192 24.07 4.78 -16.22
CA PRO A 192 24.48 6.13 -15.85
C PRO A 192 23.40 7.21 -16.06
N GLU A 193 22.41 6.97 -16.92
CA GLU A 193 21.26 7.86 -17.14
C GLU A 193 20.44 8.10 -15.86
N ASP A 194 20.40 7.13 -14.95
CA ASP A 194 19.64 7.23 -13.70
C ASP A 194 20.26 8.23 -12.72
N LYS A 195 21.53 8.61 -12.94
CA LYS A 195 22.21 9.67 -12.19
C LYS A 195 21.57 11.04 -12.44
N THR A 196 20.93 11.27 -13.58
CA THR A 196 20.49 12.61 -14.02
C THR A 196 18.99 12.73 -14.30
N GLU A 197 18.25 11.64 -14.44
CA GLU A 197 16.80 11.69 -14.61
C GLU A 197 16.11 12.30 -13.38
N LYS A 198 15.36 13.38 -13.58
CA LYS A 198 14.75 14.20 -12.51
C LYS A 198 13.46 13.59 -11.99
N ALA A 199 12.72 12.89 -12.85
CA ALA A 199 11.44 12.28 -12.50
C ALA A 199 11.58 10.87 -11.89
N LEU A 200 12.80 10.32 -11.87
CA LEU A 200 13.06 8.96 -11.43
C LEU A 200 13.22 8.87 -9.91
N GLU A 201 12.43 7.99 -9.29
CA GLU A 201 12.71 7.49 -7.94
C GLU A 201 13.84 6.47 -8.02
N ARG A 202 15.08 6.95 -7.91
CA ARG A 202 16.30 6.17 -8.24
C ARG A 202 16.40 4.83 -7.51
N HIS A 203 15.99 4.77 -6.25
CA HIS A 203 16.03 3.54 -5.44
C HIS A 203 15.06 2.46 -5.93
N VAL A 204 14.06 2.83 -6.73
CA VAL A 204 13.07 1.92 -7.31
C VAL A 204 13.48 1.45 -8.71
N ALA A 205 14.38 2.16 -9.39
CA ALA A 205 14.79 1.86 -10.77
C ALA A 205 15.28 0.40 -10.96
N PRO A 206 16.12 -0.16 -10.07
CA PRO A 206 16.51 -1.58 -10.15
C PRO A 206 15.33 -2.54 -10.06
N ALA A 207 14.37 -2.27 -9.17
CA ALA A 207 13.17 -3.10 -9.05
C ALA A 207 12.29 -3.00 -10.31
N VAL A 208 12.09 -1.81 -10.85
CA VAL A 208 11.33 -1.59 -12.09
C VAL A 208 11.96 -2.34 -13.26
N ARG A 209 13.29 -2.25 -13.44
CA ARG A 209 13.99 -2.97 -14.52
C ARG A 209 13.72 -4.47 -14.44
N VAL A 210 13.88 -5.08 -13.26
CA VAL A 210 13.63 -6.52 -13.07
C VAL A 210 12.16 -6.89 -13.29
N HIS A 211 11.21 -6.07 -12.81
CA HIS A 211 9.78 -6.29 -13.07
C HIS A 211 9.43 -6.25 -14.56
N MET A 212 10.00 -5.30 -15.31
CA MET A 212 9.77 -5.19 -16.75
C MET A 212 10.36 -6.39 -17.50
N ILE A 213 11.54 -6.86 -17.11
CA ILE A 213 12.15 -8.08 -17.67
C ILE A 213 11.27 -9.30 -17.40
N ASP A 214 10.78 -9.47 -16.16
CA ASP A 214 9.87 -10.55 -15.79
C ASP A 214 8.58 -10.53 -16.63
N PHE A 215 7.97 -9.35 -16.78
CA PHE A 215 6.78 -9.17 -17.60
C PHE A 215 7.03 -9.55 -19.07
N LEU A 216 8.12 -9.07 -19.68
CA LEU A 216 8.47 -9.40 -21.07
C LEU A 216 8.73 -10.90 -21.24
N ASN A 217 9.38 -11.54 -20.27
CA ASN A 217 9.59 -12.98 -20.27
C ASN A 217 8.27 -13.76 -20.16
N ALA A 218 7.35 -13.31 -19.31
CA ALA A 218 6.04 -13.91 -19.15
C ALA A 218 5.22 -13.82 -20.45
N VAL A 219 5.26 -12.66 -21.13
CA VAL A 219 4.64 -12.48 -22.45
C VAL A 219 5.23 -13.45 -23.48
N ALA A 220 6.56 -13.53 -23.57
CA ALA A 220 7.24 -14.40 -24.53
C ALA A 220 6.94 -15.89 -24.30
N LYS A 221 6.88 -16.31 -23.04
CA LYS A 221 6.63 -17.71 -22.64
C LYS A 221 5.16 -18.07 -22.52
N ARG A 222 4.25 -17.09 -22.64
CA ARG A 222 2.81 -17.24 -22.34
C ARG A 222 2.57 -17.78 -20.92
N SER A 223 3.32 -17.27 -19.95
CA SER A 223 3.20 -17.61 -18.53
C SER A 223 2.68 -16.43 -17.71
N ARG A 224 2.44 -16.66 -16.40
CA ARG A 224 2.17 -15.57 -15.44
C ARG A 224 3.49 -14.89 -15.02
N PRO A 225 3.50 -13.56 -14.84
CA PRO A 225 4.61 -12.88 -14.17
C PRO A 225 4.60 -13.20 -12.66
N VAL A 226 5.69 -12.89 -11.96
CA VAL A 226 5.81 -13.08 -10.51
C VAL A 226 4.77 -12.25 -9.74
N ALA A 227 4.54 -11.02 -10.19
CA ALA A 227 3.53 -10.11 -9.63
C ALA A 227 2.35 -9.99 -10.62
N ASP A 228 1.51 -11.02 -10.68
CA ASP A 228 0.32 -11.02 -11.53
C ASP A 228 -0.80 -10.11 -10.99
N ILE A 229 -1.84 -9.92 -11.80
CA ILE A 229 -2.96 -9.03 -11.46
C ILE A 229 -3.74 -9.51 -10.22
N GLU A 230 -3.73 -10.81 -9.93
CA GLU A 230 -4.40 -11.40 -8.78
C GLU A 230 -3.72 -10.95 -7.49
N GLN A 231 -2.38 -10.92 -7.44
CA GLN A 231 -1.65 -10.40 -6.28
C GLN A 231 -1.95 -8.93 -6.01
N GLY A 232 -1.94 -8.10 -7.07
CA GLY A 232 -2.31 -6.69 -6.97
C GLY A 232 -3.75 -6.49 -6.51
N HIS A 233 -4.68 -7.34 -6.97
CA HIS A 233 -6.08 -7.30 -6.57
C HIS A 233 -6.25 -7.57 -5.07
N ILE A 234 -5.63 -8.63 -4.55
CA ILE A 234 -5.76 -9.02 -3.13
C ILE A 234 -5.24 -7.90 -2.21
N SER A 235 -4.04 -7.37 -2.49
CA SER A 235 -3.46 -6.27 -1.69
C SER A 235 -4.32 -5.01 -1.75
N THR A 236 -4.82 -4.66 -2.94
CA THR A 236 -5.68 -3.49 -3.13
C THR A 236 -6.99 -3.61 -2.35
N VAL A 237 -7.70 -4.73 -2.49
CA VAL A 237 -8.99 -4.95 -1.81
C VAL A 237 -8.80 -4.98 -0.30
N SER A 238 -7.73 -5.61 0.20
CA SER A 238 -7.42 -5.62 1.63
C SER A 238 -7.30 -4.20 2.19
N CYS A 239 -6.56 -3.31 1.51
CA CYS A 239 -6.42 -1.91 1.90
C CYS A 239 -7.73 -1.11 1.79
N ILE A 240 -8.58 -1.41 0.79
CA ILE A 240 -9.92 -0.82 0.67
C ILE A 240 -10.79 -1.24 1.87
N LEU A 241 -10.77 -2.53 2.23
CA LEU A 241 -11.50 -3.07 3.39
C LEU A 241 -11.00 -2.45 4.71
N ALA A 242 -9.71 -2.17 4.85
CA ALA A 242 -9.20 -1.42 6.01
C ALA A 242 -9.83 -0.02 6.11
N ASN A 243 -9.94 0.71 4.99
CA ASN A 243 -10.63 2.00 4.99
C ASN A 243 -12.14 1.87 5.29
N LEU A 244 -12.80 0.83 4.78
CA LEU A 244 -14.22 0.58 5.08
C LEU A 244 -14.45 0.23 6.55
N SER A 245 -13.60 -0.62 7.13
CA SER A 245 -13.64 -0.97 8.55
C SER A 245 -13.51 0.29 9.42
N GLN A 246 -12.55 1.17 9.10
CA GLN A 246 -12.38 2.45 9.78
C GLN A 246 -13.63 3.34 9.65
N ARG A 247 -14.19 3.45 8.44
CA ARG A 247 -15.41 4.24 8.18
C ARG A 247 -16.63 3.70 8.92
N LEU A 248 -16.70 2.39 9.13
CA LEU A 248 -17.76 1.69 9.86
C LEU A 248 -17.51 1.64 11.38
N GLY A 249 -16.62 2.48 11.91
CA GLY A 249 -16.38 2.62 13.34
C GLY A 249 -15.50 1.52 13.94
N GLY A 250 -14.62 0.91 13.15
CA GLY A 250 -13.72 -0.14 13.62
C GLY A 250 -14.33 -1.53 13.65
N ARG A 251 -15.40 -1.76 12.88
CA ARG A 251 -16.02 -3.07 12.71
C ARG A 251 -15.06 -4.03 12.00
N ALA A 252 -14.88 -5.23 12.53
CA ALA A 252 -14.13 -6.28 11.83
C ALA A 252 -14.91 -6.75 10.60
N LEU A 253 -14.26 -6.79 9.44
CA LEU A 253 -14.84 -7.25 8.17
C LEU A 253 -14.27 -8.63 7.85
N ARG A 254 -15.10 -9.68 7.94
CA ARG A 254 -14.73 -11.04 7.51
C ARG A 254 -14.91 -11.17 6.01
N TRP A 255 -13.90 -11.64 5.30
CA TRP A 255 -13.88 -11.65 3.85
C TRP A 255 -14.11 -13.04 3.25
N ASP A 256 -15.02 -13.15 2.29
CA ASP A 256 -15.15 -14.34 1.44
C ASP A 256 -14.43 -14.12 0.11
N ALA A 257 -13.28 -14.77 -0.04
CA ALA A 257 -12.46 -14.71 -1.24
C ALA A 257 -13.10 -15.39 -2.46
N LYS A 258 -14.13 -16.23 -2.30
CA LYS A 258 -14.80 -16.90 -3.43
C LYS A 258 -15.87 -16.01 -4.05
N THR A 259 -16.60 -15.28 -3.22
CA THR A 259 -17.69 -14.39 -3.66
C THR A 259 -17.28 -12.93 -3.72
N HIS A 260 -16.07 -12.59 -3.27
CA HIS A 260 -15.55 -11.22 -3.15
C HIS A 260 -16.50 -10.31 -2.37
N SER A 261 -16.95 -10.77 -1.20
CA SER A 261 -17.91 -10.06 -0.35
C SER A 261 -17.57 -10.17 1.13
N VAL A 262 -18.03 -9.19 1.92
CA VAL A 262 -17.97 -9.25 3.38
C VAL A 262 -19.07 -10.18 3.89
N ILE A 263 -18.71 -11.17 4.71
CA ILE A 263 -19.63 -12.19 5.23
C ILE A 263 -20.59 -11.54 6.24
N ASP A 264 -21.89 -11.76 6.03
CA ASP A 264 -22.99 -11.31 6.91
C ASP A 264 -23.05 -9.78 7.15
N ASP A 265 -22.50 -8.96 6.25
CA ASP A 265 -22.50 -7.49 6.39
C ASP A 265 -23.04 -6.77 5.14
N PRO A 266 -24.37 -6.60 5.01
CA PRO A 266 -24.97 -5.92 3.87
C PRO A 266 -24.60 -4.44 3.78
N GLU A 267 -24.29 -3.79 4.90
CA GLU A 267 -23.88 -2.38 4.93
C GLU A 267 -22.48 -2.22 4.32
N ALA A 268 -21.52 -3.05 4.76
CA ALA A 268 -20.17 -3.05 4.22
C ALA A 268 -20.15 -3.41 2.73
N ASN A 269 -20.92 -4.41 2.31
CA ASN A 269 -21.02 -4.80 0.90
C ASN A 269 -21.59 -3.69 0.02
N LYS A 270 -22.56 -2.91 0.52
CA LYS A 270 -23.06 -1.73 -0.21
C LYS A 270 -21.96 -0.69 -0.45
N LEU A 271 -21.00 -0.55 0.46
CA LEU A 271 -19.89 0.40 0.37
C LEU A 271 -18.75 -0.07 -0.56
N LEU A 272 -18.74 -1.34 -0.98
CA LEU A 272 -17.81 -1.81 -2.02
C LEU A 272 -18.07 -1.14 -3.37
N ASN A 273 -19.31 -0.71 -3.61
CA ASN A 273 -19.69 0.06 -4.79
C ASN A 273 -19.73 1.56 -4.46
N ARG A 274 -18.91 2.36 -5.16
CA ARG A 274 -18.95 3.82 -5.04
C ARG A 274 -20.16 4.38 -5.82
N PRO A 275 -20.87 5.38 -5.29
CA PRO A 275 -21.94 6.04 -6.02
C PRO A 275 -21.36 6.81 -7.21
N TYR A 276 -21.91 6.58 -8.40
CA TYR A 276 -21.50 7.27 -9.63
C TYR A 276 -22.39 8.49 -9.86
N ARG A 277 -21.75 9.62 -10.20
CA ARG A 277 -22.43 10.82 -10.70
C ARG A 277 -23.02 10.56 -12.09
N ALA A 278 -24.22 11.04 -12.35
CA ALA A 278 -24.78 11.04 -13.71
C ALA A 278 -23.89 11.87 -14.68
N PRO A 279 -23.72 11.45 -15.94
CA PRO A 279 -24.39 10.33 -16.62
C PRO A 279 -23.64 8.99 -16.49
N TRP A 280 -22.60 8.90 -15.66
CA TRP A 280 -21.79 7.69 -15.55
C TRP A 280 -22.59 6.53 -14.93
N ILE A 281 -22.45 5.36 -15.54
CA ILE A 281 -23.08 4.11 -15.08
C ILE A 281 -21.96 3.16 -14.66
N HIS A 282 -22.14 2.48 -13.52
CA HIS A 282 -21.15 1.52 -13.04
C HIS A 282 -21.08 0.34 -14.02
N PRO A 283 -19.88 -0.02 -14.52
CA PRO A 283 -19.74 -1.20 -15.37
C PRO A 283 -19.99 -2.46 -14.54
N THR A 284 -20.86 -3.35 -15.01
CA THR A 284 -21.01 -4.73 -14.52
C THR A 284 -20.62 -5.70 -15.63
N PRO A 285 -20.34 -6.98 -15.34
CA PRO A 285 -20.06 -7.98 -16.37
C PRO A 285 -21.13 -8.05 -17.48
N GLU A 286 -22.37 -7.66 -17.18
CA GLU A 286 -23.48 -7.59 -18.14
C GLU A 286 -23.49 -6.31 -18.99
N THR A 287 -22.80 -5.26 -18.57
CA THR A 287 -22.81 -3.93 -19.22
C THR A 287 -21.46 -3.53 -19.82
N VAL A 288 -20.47 -4.42 -19.85
CA VAL A 288 -19.15 -4.21 -20.50
C VAL A 288 -18.91 -5.15 -21.66
#